data_AF-A0A2V9T0V9-F1
#
_entry.id   AF-A0A2V9T0V9-F1
#
_cell.length_a   1.000
_cell.length_b   1.000
_cell.length_c   1.000
_cell.angle_alpha   90.00
_cell.angle_beta   90.00
_cell.angle_gamma   90.00
#
_symmetry.space_group_name_H-M   'P 1'
#
loop_
_entity.id
_entity.type
_entity.pdbx_description
1 polymer ?
#
loop_
_entity_poly.entity_id
_entity_poly.type
_entity_poly.pdbx_seq_one_letter_code
_entity_poly.pdbx_strand_id
1 'polypeptide(L)'
;MKGKKLVYTFIVLVVAIIGWAAFRPERLFVNAKVNESLPTANSSTTNTSEAIVASGSFHDVAHKGVGRASIYQQPDGKRILRFTNFETSNGPDVRVYLVAANDASDSEMVKKAGFVEVAALKGNIGDQNYDLPSDVDLSKYRAVTIWCKRFSVNFATAPLSTNAQTSGVSARALFTGNFHGVAHKGAGQASIYQLADGKRILRFSSFETSNGPDVHVYLVAASDANDSETVKKAEFVEVGLLKGNIGDQNYELASDIDLTKYRAVTIWCKRFSVNFATAPLRTAEPMAAVNQ
;
A
#
# COMPACT_ATOMS: atom_id res chain seq x y z
N MET A 1 8.39 3.03 61.20
CA MET A 1 7.30 3.36 60.25
C MET A 1 7.75 3.78 58.84
N LYS A 2 8.93 4.41 58.64
CA LYS A 2 9.42 4.82 57.31
C LYS A 2 9.71 3.65 56.34
N GLY A 3 10.28 2.55 56.81
CA GLY A 3 10.63 1.39 55.95
C GLY A 3 9.41 0.70 55.31
N LYS A 4 8.31 0.54 56.04
CA LYS A 4 7.08 -0.08 55.50
C LYS A 4 6.44 0.78 54.40
N LYS A 5 6.44 2.11 54.55
CA LYS A 5 5.95 3.03 53.52
C LYS A 5 6.79 2.92 52.24
N LEU A 6 8.11 2.85 52.36
CA LEU A 6 9.01 2.71 51.21
C LEU A 6 8.78 1.39 50.46
N VAL A 7 8.57 0.29 51.18
CA VAL A 7 8.26 -1.03 50.59
C VAL A 7 6.91 -1.00 49.86
N TYR A 8 5.86 -0.43 50.44
CA TYR A 8 4.57 -0.32 49.75
C TYR A 8 4.63 0.58 48.52
N THR A 9 5.34 1.72 48.59
CA THR A 9 5.54 2.59 47.42
C THR A 9 6.27 1.83 46.31
N PHE A 10 7.31 1.06 46.64
CA PHE A 10 8.04 0.25 45.67
C PHE A 10 7.14 -0.82 45.03
N ILE A 11 6.35 -1.54 45.83
CA ILE A 11 5.41 -2.55 45.31
C ILE A 11 4.39 -1.91 44.36
N VAL A 12 3.79 -0.78 44.73
CA VAL A 12 2.84 -0.07 43.86
C VAL A 12 3.50 0.37 42.57
N LEU A 13 4.73 0.89 42.62
CA LEU A 13 5.49 1.28 41.43
C LEU A 13 5.75 0.08 40.50
N VAL A 14 6.19 -1.04 41.07
CA VAL A 14 6.44 -2.27 40.30
C VAL A 14 5.14 -2.78 39.67
N VAL A 15 4.04 -2.82 40.41
CA VAL A 15 2.72 -3.23 39.88
C VAL A 15 2.25 -2.27 38.79
N ALA A 16 2.44 -0.96 38.96
CA ALA A 16 2.09 0.03 37.93
C ALA A 16 2.93 -0.14 36.66
N ILE A 17 4.23 -0.40 36.79
CA ILE A 17 5.13 -0.65 35.65
C ILE A 17 4.75 -1.95 34.93
N ILE A 18 4.47 -3.03 35.67
CA ILE A 18 4.00 -4.30 35.11
C ILE A 18 2.67 -4.10 34.39
N GLY A 19 1.73 -3.37 35.03
CA GLY A 19 0.44 -3.01 34.45
C GLY A 19 0.61 -2.22 33.16
N TRP A 20 1.47 -1.20 33.14
CA TRP A 20 1.78 -0.42 31.94
C TRP A 20 2.36 -1.29 30.82
N ALA A 21 3.37 -2.12 31.14
CA ALA A 21 4.02 -2.99 30.18
C ALA A 21 3.08 -4.05 29.59
N ALA A 22 2.16 -4.59 30.40
CA ALA A 22 1.16 -5.54 29.95
C ALA A 22 0.03 -4.87 29.15
N PHE A 23 -0.40 -3.66 29.54
CA PHE A 23 -1.51 -2.99 28.88
C PHE A 23 -1.11 -2.21 27.63
N ARG A 24 0.14 -1.75 27.54
CA ARG A 24 0.68 -0.93 26.43
C ARG A 24 -0.25 0.24 26.05
N PRO A 25 -0.74 1.04 27.03
CA PRO A 25 -1.72 2.09 26.76
C PRO A 25 -1.19 3.17 25.80
N GLU A 26 0.13 3.32 25.68
CA GLU A 26 0.74 4.26 24.74
C GLU A 26 0.46 3.92 23.27
N ARG A 27 0.18 2.65 22.93
CA ARG A 27 -0.18 2.26 21.55
C ARG A 27 -1.49 2.86 21.08
N LEU A 28 -2.35 3.34 21.98
CA LEU A 28 -3.57 4.06 21.60
C LEU A 28 -3.27 5.43 20.97
N PHE A 29 -2.09 5.99 21.21
CA PHE A 29 -1.73 7.35 20.78
C PHE A 29 -0.55 7.40 19.80
N VAL A 30 0.17 6.29 19.63
CA VAL A 30 1.37 6.23 18.78
C VAL A 30 1.06 5.46 17.50
N ASN A 31 1.31 6.09 16.35
CA ASN A 31 1.23 5.41 15.05
C ASN A 31 2.50 4.61 14.77
N ALA A 32 2.33 3.39 14.27
CA ALA A 32 3.38 2.55 13.73
C ALA A 32 3.26 2.53 12.20
N LYS A 33 4.24 3.13 11.53
CA LYS A 33 4.32 3.15 10.07
C LYS A 33 5.18 1.99 9.58
N VAL A 34 4.65 1.21 8.64
CA VAL A 34 5.36 0.14 7.92
C VAL A 34 5.32 0.46 6.43
N ASN A 35 6.38 0.12 5.71
CA ASN A 35 6.39 0.30 4.26
C ASN A 35 7.26 -0.78 3.63
N GLU A 36 6.62 -1.89 3.27
CA GLU A 36 7.25 -3.04 2.62
C GLU A 36 7.01 -2.99 1.12
N SER A 37 8.07 -3.20 0.33
CA SER A 37 7.95 -3.49 -1.10
C SER A 37 7.24 -4.82 -1.31
N LEU A 38 6.53 -5.00 -2.43
CA LEU A 38 6.02 -6.33 -2.79
C LEU A 38 7.22 -7.29 -2.93
N PRO A 39 7.20 -8.50 -2.36
CA PRO A 39 8.33 -9.41 -2.45
C PRO A 39 8.45 -9.97 -3.87
N THR A 40 9.46 -9.51 -4.62
CA THR A 40 9.85 -10.12 -5.91
C THR A 40 10.57 -11.42 -5.66
N ALA A 41 10.07 -12.52 -6.23
CA ALA A 41 10.79 -13.78 -6.22
C ALA A 41 12.12 -13.63 -6.99
N ASN A 42 13.25 -13.87 -6.31
CA ASN A 42 14.55 -14.02 -6.98
C ASN A 42 14.50 -15.29 -7.82
N SER A 43 14.13 -15.19 -9.09
CA SER A 43 14.25 -16.27 -10.05
C SER A 43 14.59 -15.69 -11.41
N SER A 44 15.87 -15.82 -11.73
CA SER A 44 16.42 -15.81 -13.07
C SER A 44 15.52 -16.61 -14.00
N THR A 45 15.20 -16.03 -15.17
CA THR A 45 14.73 -16.75 -16.37
C THR A 45 13.40 -17.52 -16.25
N THR A 46 12.27 -16.85 -15.99
CA THR A 46 11.00 -17.09 -16.72
C THR A 46 10.00 -15.96 -16.46
N ASN A 47 9.40 -15.42 -17.52
CA ASN A 47 8.43 -14.31 -17.48
C ASN A 47 7.04 -14.75 -16.96
N THR A 48 6.97 -15.32 -15.75
CA THR A 48 5.68 -15.59 -15.10
C THR A 48 5.39 -14.43 -14.15
N SER A 49 4.64 -13.44 -14.63
CA SER A 49 4.23 -12.29 -13.84
C SER A 49 3.44 -12.73 -12.60
N GLU A 50 3.75 -12.15 -11.45
CA GLU A 50 2.93 -12.23 -10.24
C GLU A 50 1.49 -11.83 -10.58
N ALA A 51 0.51 -12.66 -10.20
CA ALA A 51 -0.90 -12.46 -10.53
C ALA A 51 -1.72 -12.14 -9.28
N ILE A 52 -2.58 -11.12 -9.35
CA ILE A 52 -3.54 -10.83 -8.29
C ILE A 52 -4.69 -11.85 -8.41
N VAL A 53 -4.92 -12.63 -7.36
CA VAL A 53 -5.97 -13.67 -7.33
C VAL A 53 -7.23 -13.21 -6.60
N ALA A 54 -7.11 -12.27 -5.67
CA ALA A 54 -8.26 -11.65 -5.01
C ALA A 54 -7.90 -10.25 -4.52
N SER A 55 -8.86 -9.33 -4.48
CA SER A 55 -8.62 -8.01 -3.87
C SER A 55 -9.90 -7.30 -3.43
N GLY A 56 -9.73 -6.29 -2.58
CA GLY A 56 -10.79 -5.51 -1.95
C GLY A 56 -10.27 -4.21 -1.36
N SER A 57 -11.15 -3.21 -1.21
CA SER A 57 -10.83 -1.97 -0.48
C SER A 57 -11.31 -2.10 0.97
N PHE A 58 -10.51 -1.59 1.91
CA PHE A 58 -10.95 -1.47 3.29
C PHE A 58 -12.08 -0.43 3.40
N HIS A 59 -13.06 -0.75 4.23
CA HIS A 59 -14.05 0.18 4.74
C HIS A 59 -14.05 0.15 6.27
N ASP A 60 -14.60 1.23 6.83
CA ASP A 60 -14.72 1.42 8.27
C ASP A 60 -15.69 0.40 8.89
N VAL A 61 -15.39 -0.02 10.12
CA VAL A 61 -16.31 -0.79 10.97
C VAL A 61 -16.46 -0.10 12.33
N ALA A 62 -15.61 -0.43 13.30
CA ALA A 62 -15.56 0.31 14.57
C ALA A 62 -14.58 1.49 14.53
N HIS A 63 -13.63 1.46 13.60
CA HIS A 63 -12.63 2.49 13.40
C HIS A 63 -12.48 2.81 11.91
N LYS A 64 -11.84 3.94 11.62
CA LYS A 64 -11.47 4.28 10.24
C LYS A 64 -10.55 3.21 9.67
N GLY A 65 -10.79 2.79 8.44
CA GLY A 65 -9.99 1.84 7.69
C GLY A 65 -9.99 2.19 6.21
N VAL A 66 -8.83 2.55 5.68
CA VAL A 66 -8.64 2.87 4.26
C VAL A 66 -7.49 2.05 3.68
N GLY A 67 -7.41 2.06 2.34
CA GLY A 67 -6.41 1.32 1.59
C GLY A 67 -7.00 0.08 0.93
N ARG A 68 -6.13 -0.75 0.36
CA ARG A 68 -6.51 -1.95 -0.40
C ARG A 68 -5.83 -3.19 0.17
N ALA A 69 -6.57 -4.29 0.25
CA ALA A 69 -6.05 -5.63 0.45
C ALA A 69 -6.02 -6.37 -0.88
N SER A 70 -4.89 -6.95 -1.24
CA SER A 70 -4.71 -7.75 -2.46
C SER A 70 -3.96 -9.03 -2.14
N ILE A 71 -4.41 -10.16 -2.65
CA ILE A 71 -3.71 -11.43 -2.58
C ILE A 71 -3.00 -11.66 -3.91
N TYR A 72 -1.68 -11.80 -3.84
CA TYR A 72 -0.82 -12.11 -4.97
C TYR A 72 -0.45 -13.59 -4.93
N GLN A 73 -0.46 -14.23 -6.10
CA GLN A 73 0.09 -15.55 -6.33
C GLN A 73 1.50 -15.38 -6.91
N GLN A 74 2.51 -15.86 -6.17
CA GLN A 74 3.90 -15.85 -6.59
C GLN A 74 4.20 -17.04 -7.52
N PRO A 75 5.27 -16.95 -8.35
CA PRO A 75 5.65 -18.01 -9.28
C PRO A 75 5.96 -19.36 -8.61
N ASP A 76 6.42 -19.35 -7.36
CA ASP A 76 6.72 -20.55 -6.58
C ASP A 76 5.47 -21.19 -5.92
N GLY A 77 4.28 -20.68 -6.23
CA GLY A 77 3.02 -21.19 -5.66
C GLY A 77 2.65 -20.58 -4.30
N LYS A 78 3.51 -19.73 -3.70
CA LYS A 78 3.15 -19.03 -2.46
C LYS A 78 2.17 -17.89 -2.71
N ARG A 79 1.44 -17.52 -1.66
CA ARG A 79 0.52 -16.39 -1.69
C ARG A 79 0.94 -15.33 -0.69
N ILE A 80 0.86 -14.08 -1.12
CA ILE A 80 1.12 -12.91 -0.29
C ILE A 80 -0.16 -12.09 -0.19
N LEU A 81 -0.63 -11.84 1.04
CA LEU A 81 -1.61 -10.80 1.31
C LEU A 81 -0.87 -9.47 1.50
N ARG A 82 -1.13 -8.52 0.62
CA ARG A 82 -0.55 -7.18 0.66
C ARG A 82 -1.61 -6.14 1.00
N PHE A 83 -1.25 -5.24 1.90
CA PHE A 83 -1.96 -3.98 2.11
C PHE A 83 -1.23 -2.86 1.38
N THR A 84 -2.00 -1.97 0.75
CA THR A 84 -1.47 -0.81 0.01
C THR A 84 -2.23 0.45 0.37
N ASN A 85 -1.51 1.54 0.63
CA ASN A 85 -2.07 2.80 1.13
C ASN A 85 -2.96 2.59 2.36
N PHE A 86 -2.57 1.66 3.23
CA PHE A 86 -3.36 1.25 4.37
C PHE A 86 -3.24 2.23 5.51
N GLU A 87 -4.37 2.55 6.14
CA GLU A 87 -4.40 3.32 7.37
C GLU A 87 -5.59 2.89 8.22
N THR A 88 -5.36 2.69 9.51
CA THR A 88 -6.40 2.46 10.51
C THR A 88 -5.98 2.95 11.89
N SER A 89 -6.86 2.84 12.88
CA SER A 89 -6.54 3.12 14.28
C SER A 89 -5.58 2.08 14.84
N ASN A 90 -4.67 2.50 15.72
CA ASN A 90 -3.82 1.57 16.44
C ASN A 90 -4.56 0.94 17.63
N GLY A 91 -4.04 -0.17 18.15
CA GLY A 91 -4.64 -0.88 19.28
C GLY A 91 -3.63 -1.73 20.04
N PRO A 92 -3.96 -2.18 21.25
CA PRO A 92 -3.04 -2.93 22.10
C PRO A 92 -2.69 -4.30 21.51
N ASP A 93 -3.61 -4.93 20.78
CA ASP A 93 -3.44 -6.28 20.23
C ASP A 93 -4.14 -6.46 18.88
N VAL A 94 -3.65 -5.77 17.84
CA VAL A 94 -4.25 -5.79 16.51
C VAL A 94 -3.71 -6.94 15.65
N ARG A 95 -4.60 -7.59 14.91
CA ARG A 95 -4.38 -8.79 14.09
C ARG A 95 -4.96 -8.62 12.70
N VAL A 96 -4.43 -9.40 11.76
CA VAL A 96 -4.96 -9.54 10.40
C VAL A 96 -5.65 -10.89 10.30
N TYR A 97 -6.95 -10.89 10.07
CA TYR A 97 -7.78 -12.10 9.92
C TYR A 97 -8.30 -12.24 8.50
N LEU A 98 -8.34 -13.48 8.00
CA LEU A 98 -9.16 -13.86 6.85
C LEU A 98 -10.46 -14.46 7.36
N VAL A 99 -11.60 -13.88 7.02
CA VAL A 99 -12.92 -14.24 7.55
C VAL A 99 -13.71 -15.05 6.52
N ALA A 100 -14.38 -16.11 6.98
CA ALA A 100 -15.20 -16.99 6.13
C ALA A 100 -16.57 -16.36 5.81
N ALA A 101 -16.52 -15.15 5.25
CA ALA A 101 -17.67 -14.36 4.86
C ALA A 101 -17.32 -13.51 3.64
N ASN A 102 -18.34 -13.13 2.86
CA ASN A 102 -18.14 -12.21 1.73
C ASN A 102 -17.73 -10.80 2.18
N ASP A 103 -18.14 -10.43 3.39
CA ASP A 103 -17.84 -9.18 4.08
C ASP A 103 -18.07 -9.38 5.59
N ALA A 104 -17.56 -8.48 6.42
CA ALA A 104 -17.79 -8.42 7.86
C ALA A 104 -17.95 -6.97 8.32
N SER A 105 -19.19 -6.48 8.36
CA SER A 105 -19.51 -5.11 8.77
C SER A 105 -19.69 -4.92 10.28
N ASP A 106 -19.53 -5.99 11.07
CA ASP A 106 -19.55 -5.92 12.54
C ASP A 106 -18.67 -7.00 13.18
N SER A 107 -18.50 -6.92 14.51
CA SER A 107 -17.62 -7.84 15.26
C SER A 107 -18.26 -9.20 15.53
N GLU A 108 -19.59 -9.30 15.52
CA GLU A 108 -20.29 -10.56 15.73
C GLU A 108 -20.22 -11.45 14.48
N MET A 109 -20.25 -10.85 13.29
CA MET A 109 -20.04 -11.55 12.02
C MET A 109 -18.69 -12.25 11.98
N VAL A 110 -17.61 -11.55 12.38
CA VAL A 110 -16.26 -12.12 12.44
C VAL A 110 -16.20 -13.35 13.37
N LYS A 111 -16.85 -13.27 14.54
CA LYS A 111 -16.89 -14.36 15.54
C LYS A 111 -17.68 -15.58 15.05
N LYS A 112 -18.79 -15.35 14.32
CA LYS A 112 -19.71 -16.41 13.87
C LYS A 112 -19.27 -17.09 12.58
N ALA A 113 -18.72 -16.33 11.64
CA ALA A 113 -18.34 -16.85 10.32
C ALA A 113 -17.17 -17.84 10.40
N GLY A 114 -16.28 -17.67 11.39
CA GLY A 114 -15.00 -18.36 11.47
C GLY A 114 -13.92 -17.59 10.69
N PHE A 115 -12.66 -17.74 11.12
CA PHE A 115 -11.54 -16.99 10.56
C PHE A 115 -10.23 -17.77 10.63
N VAL A 116 -9.28 -17.37 9.80
CA VAL A 116 -7.85 -17.72 9.89
C VAL A 116 -7.10 -16.48 10.41
N GLU A 117 -6.41 -16.62 11.53
CA GLU A 117 -5.47 -15.59 12.01
C GLU A 117 -4.21 -15.64 11.14
N VAL A 118 -3.97 -14.59 10.35
CA VAL A 118 -2.82 -14.50 9.45
C VAL A 118 -1.58 -14.10 10.24
N ALA A 119 -1.62 -12.95 10.92
CA ALA A 119 -0.50 -12.42 11.69
C ALA A 119 -0.93 -11.27 12.62
N ALA A 120 0.01 -10.81 13.45
CA ALA A 120 -0.09 -9.50 14.08
C ALA A 120 0.01 -8.38 13.04
N LEU A 121 -0.78 -7.31 13.23
CA LEU A 121 -0.66 -6.12 12.39
C LEU A 121 0.70 -5.46 12.64
N LYS A 122 1.52 -5.34 11.59
CA LYS A 122 2.87 -4.79 11.70
C LYS A 122 2.86 -3.29 11.97
N GLY A 123 1.95 -2.57 11.32
CA GLY A 123 1.74 -1.13 11.49
C GLY A 123 0.32 -0.72 11.13
N ASN A 124 -0.18 0.32 11.80
CA ASN A 124 -1.50 0.87 11.51
C ASN A 124 -1.48 1.86 10.33
N ILE A 125 -0.30 2.14 9.76
CA ILE A 125 -0.13 2.99 8.57
C ILE A 125 0.89 2.35 7.61
N GLY A 126 0.55 2.37 6.32
CA GLY A 126 1.45 2.07 5.21
C GLY A 126 1.40 0.64 4.69
N ASP A 127 2.24 0.37 3.70
CA ASP A 127 2.24 -0.86 2.91
C ASP A 127 2.90 -2.01 3.68
N GLN A 128 2.29 -3.19 3.64
CA GLN A 128 2.74 -4.34 4.42
C GLN A 128 2.27 -5.65 3.79
N ASN A 129 3.10 -6.68 3.91
CA ASN A 129 2.88 -7.99 3.32
C ASN A 129 2.75 -9.07 4.40
N TYR A 130 1.99 -10.10 4.10
CA TYR A 130 1.75 -11.24 4.97
C TYR A 130 1.77 -12.52 4.14
N ASP A 131 2.56 -13.50 4.58
CA ASP A 131 2.53 -14.83 3.98
C ASP A 131 1.18 -15.47 4.27
N LEU A 132 0.54 -16.00 3.22
CA LEU A 132 -0.64 -16.83 3.35
C LEU A 132 -0.25 -18.29 3.13
N PRO A 133 -0.74 -19.21 3.96
CA PRO A 133 -0.67 -20.63 3.67
C PRO A 133 -1.32 -20.93 2.31
N SER A 134 -0.69 -21.79 1.51
CA SER A 134 -1.14 -22.12 0.15
C SER A 134 -2.47 -22.89 0.13
N ASP A 135 -2.83 -23.52 1.23
CA ASP A 135 -4.05 -24.30 1.45
C ASP A 135 -5.25 -23.45 1.92
N VAL A 136 -5.08 -22.13 2.11
CA VAL A 136 -6.22 -21.25 2.41
C VAL A 136 -7.19 -21.26 1.23
N ASP A 137 -8.42 -21.69 1.51
CA ASP A 137 -9.53 -21.69 0.56
C ASP A 137 -10.12 -20.27 0.41
N LEU A 138 -9.74 -19.60 -0.67
CA LEU A 138 -10.21 -18.25 -1.01
C LEU A 138 -11.65 -18.21 -1.55
N SER A 139 -12.29 -19.36 -1.78
CA SER A 139 -13.74 -19.41 -2.04
C SER A 139 -14.54 -19.29 -0.75
N LYS A 140 -13.96 -19.74 0.38
CA LYS A 140 -14.53 -19.65 1.72
C LYS A 140 -14.14 -18.36 2.44
N TYR A 141 -12.84 -18.06 2.51
CA TYR A 141 -12.30 -16.92 3.26
C TYR A 141 -12.21 -15.68 2.37
N ARG A 142 -13.31 -14.93 2.31
CA ARG A 142 -13.55 -13.86 1.33
C ARG A 142 -13.53 -12.46 1.90
N ALA A 143 -13.03 -12.25 3.10
CA ALA A 143 -12.85 -10.90 3.65
C ALA A 143 -11.58 -10.82 4.51
N VAL A 144 -10.83 -9.72 4.38
CA VAL A 144 -9.73 -9.41 5.31
C VAL A 144 -10.25 -8.47 6.37
N THR A 145 -10.03 -8.78 7.63
CA THR A 145 -10.44 -7.94 8.76
C THR A 145 -9.24 -7.56 9.62
N ILE A 146 -9.21 -6.30 10.05
CA ILE A 146 -8.30 -5.80 11.08
C ILE A 146 -8.98 -5.97 12.43
N TRP A 147 -8.50 -6.91 13.22
CA TRP A 147 -9.15 -7.35 14.45
C TRP A 147 -8.35 -6.96 15.68
N CYS A 148 -8.96 -6.28 16.65
CA CYS A 148 -8.36 -6.14 17.97
C CYS A 148 -8.72 -7.34 18.83
N LYS A 149 -7.80 -8.30 18.97
CA LYS A 149 -8.02 -9.55 19.71
C LYS A 149 -8.35 -9.33 21.17
N ARG A 150 -7.68 -8.35 21.79
CA ARG A 150 -7.91 -8.00 23.20
C ARG A 150 -9.32 -7.50 23.49
N PHE A 151 -9.85 -6.62 22.64
CA PHE A 151 -11.18 -6.03 22.84
C PHE A 151 -12.28 -6.76 22.08
N SER A 152 -11.92 -7.74 21.23
CA SER A 152 -12.85 -8.45 20.36
C SER A 152 -13.67 -7.52 19.46
N VAL A 153 -12.99 -6.53 18.87
CA VAL A 153 -13.59 -5.50 18.00
C VAL A 153 -12.97 -5.54 16.62
N ASN A 154 -13.82 -5.53 15.60
CA ASN A 154 -13.46 -5.36 14.19
C ASN A 154 -13.24 -3.86 13.90
N PHE A 155 -12.02 -3.50 13.52
CA PHE A 155 -11.67 -2.12 13.20
C PHE A 155 -12.13 -1.76 11.79
N ALA A 156 -11.77 -2.59 10.82
CA ALA A 156 -12.01 -2.35 9.40
C ALA A 156 -11.96 -3.66 8.61
N THR A 157 -12.69 -3.72 7.50
CA THR A 157 -12.80 -4.91 6.67
C THR A 157 -12.64 -4.59 5.18
N ALA A 158 -12.01 -5.49 4.44
CA ALA A 158 -11.90 -5.45 2.99
C ALA A 158 -12.50 -6.74 2.39
N PRO A 159 -13.69 -6.67 1.77
CA PRO A 159 -14.28 -7.75 0.98
C PRO A 159 -13.38 -8.16 -0.18
N LEU A 160 -13.02 -9.43 -0.27
CA LEU A 160 -12.19 -9.98 -1.33
C LEU A 160 -13.05 -10.55 -2.45
N SER A 161 -12.87 -9.99 -3.65
CA SER A 161 -13.42 -10.57 -4.87
C SER A 161 -12.34 -11.36 -5.61
N THR A 162 -12.63 -12.64 -5.89
CA THR A 162 -11.81 -13.52 -6.73
C THR A 162 -11.95 -13.23 -8.22
N ASN A 163 -12.86 -12.33 -8.61
CA ASN A 163 -12.85 -11.67 -9.92
C ASN A 163 -11.72 -10.62 -10.01
N ALA A 164 -10.54 -10.96 -9.49
CA ALA A 164 -9.31 -10.23 -9.77
C ALA A 164 -8.78 -10.49 -11.19
N GLN A 165 -9.41 -11.41 -11.93
CA GLN A 165 -9.60 -11.19 -13.36
C GLN A 165 -10.60 -10.03 -13.49
N THR A 166 -10.05 -8.82 -13.53
CA THR A 166 -10.70 -7.48 -13.62
C THR A 166 -10.53 -6.49 -12.45
N SER A 167 -9.35 -6.45 -11.80
CA SER A 167 -8.76 -5.14 -11.44
C SER A 167 -7.61 -4.73 -12.36
N GLY A 168 -7.37 -5.51 -13.42
CA GLY A 168 -7.40 -4.87 -14.72
C GLY A 168 -8.84 -4.43 -14.99
N VAL A 169 -9.14 -3.14 -14.83
CA VAL A 169 -9.99 -2.54 -15.85
C VAL A 169 -9.43 -3.01 -17.21
N SER A 170 -10.20 -3.10 -18.28
CA SER A 170 -9.62 -3.21 -19.63
C SER A 170 -8.72 -1.99 -19.86
N ALA A 171 -7.54 -2.02 -19.25
CA ALA A 171 -6.74 -0.90 -18.83
C ALA A 171 -5.59 -0.96 -19.79
N ARG A 172 -5.78 -0.32 -20.93
CA ARG A 172 -4.74 -0.30 -21.93
C ARG A 172 -3.61 0.54 -21.37
N ALA A 173 -2.46 -0.08 -21.11
CA ALA A 173 -1.25 0.68 -20.84
C ALA A 173 -0.97 1.55 -22.07
N LEU A 174 -0.89 2.86 -21.86
CA LEU A 174 -0.56 3.83 -22.91
C LEU A 174 0.93 4.08 -22.91
N PHE A 175 1.49 4.35 -21.73
CA PHE A 175 2.90 4.69 -21.55
C PHE A 175 3.47 4.08 -20.27
N THR A 176 4.75 3.72 -20.29
CA THR A 176 5.48 3.20 -19.13
C THR A 176 6.92 3.72 -19.11
N GLY A 177 7.48 3.85 -17.92
CA GLY A 177 8.84 4.33 -17.68
C GLY A 177 9.33 3.94 -16.30
N ASN A 178 10.62 3.64 -16.17
CA ASN A 178 11.23 3.37 -14.87
C ASN A 178 11.77 4.67 -14.28
N PHE A 179 11.57 4.88 -12.99
CA PHE A 179 12.19 5.98 -12.27
C PHE A 179 13.70 5.77 -12.19
N HIS A 180 14.45 6.83 -12.48
CA HIS A 180 15.84 6.98 -12.09
C HIS A 180 15.97 8.11 -11.07
N GLY A 181 16.99 8.02 -10.23
CA GLY A 181 17.34 9.11 -9.30
C GLY A 181 17.87 10.34 -10.05
N VAL A 182 17.62 11.51 -9.47
CA VAL A 182 18.16 12.79 -9.95
C VAL A 182 18.96 13.46 -8.82
N ALA A 183 18.31 14.23 -7.95
CA ALA A 183 18.97 14.75 -6.73
C ALA A 183 18.92 13.74 -5.56
N HIS A 184 17.98 12.80 -5.62
CA HIS A 184 17.73 11.81 -4.58
C HIS A 184 17.51 10.42 -5.18
N LYS A 185 17.39 9.40 -4.33
CA LYS A 185 17.04 8.04 -4.78
C LYS A 185 15.69 8.09 -5.51
N GLY A 186 15.60 7.37 -6.62
CA GLY A 186 14.39 7.21 -7.41
C GLY A 186 14.39 5.83 -8.03
N ALA A 187 13.37 5.03 -7.73
CA ALA A 187 13.21 3.68 -8.26
C ALA A 187 11.72 3.33 -8.41
N GLY A 188 11.44 2.22 -9.09
CA GLY A 188 10.11 1.76 -9.43
C GLY A 188 9.69 2.17 -10.84
N GLN A 189 8.41 2.02 -11.15
CA GLN A 189 7.85 2.27 -12.47
C GLN A 189 6.68 3.23 -12.41
N ALA A 190 6.60 4.16 -13.36
CA ALA A 190 5.43 4.96 -13.66
C ALA A 190 4.74 4.39 -14.91
N SER A 191 3.43 4.16 -14.85
CA SER A 191 2.63 3.70 -15.98
C SER A 191 1.33 4.49 -16.09
N ILE A 192 0.98 4.92 -17.30
CA ILE A 192 -0.31 5.56 -17.59
C ILE A 192 -1.23 4.52 -18.23
N TYR A 193 -2.36 4.28 -17.60
CA TYR A 193 -3.41 3.38 -18.07
C TYR A 193 -4.63 4.17 -18.53
N GLN A 194 -5.27 3.71 -19.61
CA GLN A 194 -6.62 4.12 -19.97
C GLN A 194 -7.62 3.06 -19.54
N LEU A 195 -8.56 3.45 -18.69
CA LEU A 195 -9.65 2.64 -18.18
C LEU A 195 -10.77 2.48 -19.23
N ALA A 196 -11.66 1.51 -19.02
CA ALA A 196 -12.77 1.18 -19.92
C ALA A 196 -13.82 2.30 -20.01
N ASP A 197 -13.95 3.12 -18.95
CA ASP A 197 -14.78 4.33 -18.93
C ASP A 197 -14.10 5.55 -19.60
N GLY A 198 -12.92 5.35 -20.18
CA GLY A 198 -12.13 6.39 -20.84
C GLY A 198 -11.23 7.20 -19.90
N LYS A 199 -11.38 7.06 -18.57
CA LYS A 199 -10.53 7.75 -17.60
C LYS A 199 -9.07 7.30 -17.70
N ARG A 200 -8.15 8.15 -17.24
CA ARG A 200 -6.72 7.85 -17.23
C ARG A 200 -6.19 7.82 -15.80
N ILE A 201 -5.35 6.83 -15.50
CA ILE A 201 -4.67 6.68 -14.22
C ILE A 201 -3.17 6.66 -14.44
N LEU A 202 -2.44 7.52 -13.74
CA LEU A 202 -1.00 7.37 -13.52
C LEU A 202 -0.78 6.47 -12.30
N ARG A 203 -0.11 5.34 -12.51
CA ARG A 203 0.21 4.36 -11.47
C ARG A 203 1.71 4.30 -11.25
N PHE A 204 2.09 4.33 -9.98
CA PHE A 204 3.42 3.97 -9.50
C PHE A 204 3.40 2.54 -8.98
N SER A 205 4.38 1.74 -9.41
CA SER A 205 4.59 0.35 -8.97
C SER A 205 6.00 0.20 -8.41
N SER A 206 6.13 -0.44 -7.25
CA SER A 206 7.43 -0.63 -6.56
C SER A 206 8.21 0.66 -6.39
N PHE A 207 7.51 1.78 -6.19
CA PHE A 207 8.11 3.11 -6.17
C PHE A 207 8.85 3.36 -4.87
N GLU A 208 9.99 4.04 -4.98
CA GLU A 208 10.79 4.48 -3.85
C GLU A 208 11.52 5.79 -4.18
N THR A 209 11.50 6.72 -3.23
CA THR A 209 12.28 7.95 -3.23
C THR A 209 12.55 8.45 -1.81
N SER A 210 13.37 9.50 -1.70
CA SER A 210 13.65 10.16 -0.42
C SER A 210 12.45 10.97 0.09
N ASN A 211 12.35 11.12 1.41
CA ASN A 211 11.37 12.03 2.01
C ASN A 211 11.71 13.49 1.68
N GLY A 212 10.68 14.33 1.54
CA GLY A 212 10.83 15.78 1.39
C GLY A 212 9.68 16.51 2.06
N PRO A 213 9.85 17.79 2.41
CA PRO A 213 8.86 18.55 3.18
C PRO A 213 7.63 18.98 2.37
N ASP A 214 7.70 18.96 1.03
CA ASP A 214 6.63 19.42 0.13
C ASP A 214 6.82 18.80 -1.25
N VAL A 215 6.47 17.52 -1.40
CA VAL A 215 6.77 16.70 -2.58
C VAL A 215 5.53 16.43 -3.41
N HIS A 216 5.64 16.63 -4.71
CA HIS A 216 4.56 16.60 -5.70
C HIS A 216 4.94 15.70 -6.88
N VAL A 217 3.92 15.22 -7.59
CA VAL A 217 4.05 14.46 -8.83
C VAL A 217 3.71 15.37 -10.01
N TYR A 218 4.67 15.56 -10.92
CA TYR A 218 4.51 16.36 -12.13
C TYR A 218 4.59 15.48 -13.37
N LEU A 219 3.77 15.80 -14.36
CA LEU A 219 3.95 15.41 -15.75
C LEU A 219 4.67 16.55 -16.48
N VAL A 220 5.86 16.30 -17.00
CA VAL A 220 6.75 17.32 -17.57
C VAL A 220 6.78 17.20 -19.10
N ALA A 221 6.72 18.34 -19.78
CA ALA A 221 6.81 18.46 -21.24
C ALA A 221 8.25 18.28 -21.74
N ALA A 222 8.83 17.12 -21.43
CA ALA A 222 10.16 16.70 -21.82
C ALA A 222 10.17 15.18 -22.00
N SER A 223 11.07 14.67 -22.84
CA SER A 223 11.27 13.22 -22.99
C SER A 223 11.85 12.57 -21.74
N ASP A 224 12.61 13.34 -20.95
CA ASP A 224 13.22 12.96 -19.69
C ASP A 224 13.65 14.24 -18.92
N ALA A 225 13.98 14.13 -17.63
CA ALA A 225 14.51 15.22 -16.83
C ALA A 225 15.62 14.75 -15.87
N ASN A 226 16.87 15.02 -16.24
CA ASN A 226 18.06 14.60 -15.51
C ASN A 226 18.58 15.65 -14.52
N ASP A 227 17.92 16.80 -14.44
CA ASP A 227 18.23 17.87 -13.49
C ASP A 227 16.96 18.68 -13.14
N SER A 228 17.12 19.63 -12.22
CA SER A 228 16.01 20.50 -11.79
C SER A 228 15.74 21.64 -12.77
N GLU A 229 16.73 22.05 -13.57
CA GLU A 229 16.59 23.15 -14.53
C GLU A 229 15.70 22.76 -15.71
N THR A 230 15.77 21.51 -16.13
CA THR A 230 14.91 20.92 -17.16
C THR A 230 13.45 21.04 -16.75
N VAL A 231 13.13 20.68 -15.49
CA VAL A 231 11.76 20.77 -14.95
C VAL A 231 11.28 22.22 -14.85
N LYS A 232 12.16 23.15 -14.44
CA LYS A 232 11.81 24.58 -14.31
C LYS A 232 11.57 25.27 -15.65
N LYS A 233 12.27 24.85 -16.71
CA LYS A 233 12.18 25.44 -18.06
C LYS A 233 11.08 24.81 -18.90
N ALA A 234 10.78 23.53 -18.65
CA ALA A 234 9.70 22.83 -19.33
C ALA A 234 8.34 23.27 -18.77
N GLU A 235 7.31 23.18 -19.62
CA GLU A 235 5.95 23.18 -19.12
C GLU A 235 5.68 21.90 -18.32
N PHE A 236 4.80 21.97 -17.32
CA PHE A 236 4.39 20.79 -16.55
C PHE A 236 2.92 20.87 -16.15
N VAL A 237 2.33 19.71 -15.90
CA VAL A 237 1.04 19.55 -15.23
C VAL A 237 1.31 18.95 -13.85
N GLU A 238 0.83 19.62 -12.81
CA GLU A 238 0.83 19.06 -11.47
C GLU A 238 -0.29 18.04 -11.33
N VAL A 239 0.09 16.79 -11.08
CA VAL A 239 -0.84 15.67 -10.92
C VAL A 239 -1.37 15.61 -9.48
N GLY A 240 -0.54 16.02 -8.51
CA GLY A 240 -0.92 16.16 -7.10
C GLY A 240 0.23 15.91 -6.13
N LEU A 241 -0.09 15.94 -4.84
CA LEU A 241 0.84 15.63 -3.75
C LEU A 241 1.34 14.18 -3.83
N LEU A 242 2.63 13.96 -3.56
CA LEU A 242 3.17 12.61 -3.40
C LEU A 242 2.53 11.94 -2.17
N LYS A 243 1.77 10.86 -2.38
CA LYS A 243 1.03 10.18 -1.30
C LYS A 243 1.94 9.42 -0.34
N GLY A 244 3.09 8.96 -0.82
CA GLY A 244 4.11 8.30 -0.02
C GLY A 244 5.46 8.30 -0.72
N ASN A 245 6.56 8.27 0.04
CA ASN A 245 7.90 8.19 -0.55
C ASN A 245 8.30 6.74 -0.93
N ILE A 246 7.55 5.73 -0.50
CA ILE A 246 7.73 4.31 -0.89
C ILE A 246 6.33 3.69 -1.07
N GLY A 247 6.19 2.75 -1.99
CA GLY A 247 4.98 1.96 -2.21
C GLY A 247 4.17 2.37 -3.45
N ASP A 248 3.13 1.59 -3.73
CA ASP A 248 2.30 1.73 -4.94
C ASP A 248 1.26 2.84 -4.78
N GLN A 249 1.06 3.63 -5.83
CA GLN A 249 0.23 4.84 -5.76
C GLN A 249 -0.48 5.06 -7.09
N ASN A 250 -1.69 5.58 -7.05
CA ASN A 250 -2.47 5.92 -8.24
C ASN A 250 -2.90 7.38 -8.19
N TYR A 251 -2.90 8.03 -9.35
CA TYR A 251 -3.35 9.39 -9.55
C TYR A 251 -4.30 9.43 -10.75
N GLU A 252 -5.46 10.07 -10.59
CA GLU A 252 -6.36 10.33 -11.72
C GLU A 252 -5.78 11.46 -12.56
N LEU A 253 -5.72 11.24 -13.87
CA LEU A 253 -5.28 12.23 -14.84
C LEU A 253 -6.49 12.82 -15.53
N ALA A 254 -6.51 14.15 -15.67
CA ALA A 254 -7.51 14.82 -16.49
C ALA A 254 -7.46 14.28 -17.93
N SER A 255 -8.62 14.14 -18.58
CA SER A 255 -8.74 13.49 -19.89
C SER A 255 -8.20 14.33 -21.05
N ASP A 256 -7.95 15.62 -20.83
CA ASP A 256 -7.45 16.61 -21.77
C ASP A 256 -5.92 16.75 -21.79
N ILE A 257 -5.20 16.16 -20.82
CA ILE A 257 -3.73 16.15 -20.82
C ILE A 257 -3.20 15.54 -22.13
N ASP A 258 -2.33 16.29 -22.83
CA ASP A 258 -1.70 15.85 -24.06
C ASP A 258 -0.60 14.81 -23.78
N LEU A 259 -0.98 13.56 -24.01
CA LEU A 259 -0.16 12.35 -24.01
C LEU A 259 1.15 12.52 -24.80
N THR A 260 1.14 13.30 -25.88
CA THR A 260 2.27 13.49 -26.81
C THR A 260 3.29 14.52 -26.35
N LYS A 261 2.85 15.50 -25.56
CA LYS A 261 3.68 16.56 -25.00
C LYS A 261 4.34 16.17 -23.69
N TYR A 262 3.56 15.67 -22.72
CA TYR A 262 4.06 15.40 -21.36
C TYR A 262 4.58 13.97 -21.24
N ARG A 263 5.90 13.80 -21.39
CA ARG A 263 6.57 12.50 -21.56
C ARG A 263 7.52 12.11 -20.44
N ALA A 264 7.53 12.84 -19.34
CA ALA A 264 8.29 12.47 -18.15
C ALA A 264 7.43 12.66 -16.90
N VAL A 265 7.50 11.71 -15.97
CA VAL A 265 6.93 11.87 -14.63
C VAL A 265 8.05 12.23 -13.68
N THR A 266 7.96 13.38 -13.01
CA THR A 266 8.96 13.85 -12.07
C THR A 266 8.39 13.94 -10.66
N ILE A 267 9.21 13.54 -9.68
CA ILE A 267 8.97 13.77 -8.26
C ILE A 267 9.64 15.09 -7.87
N TRP A 268 8.84 16.11 -7.62
CA TRP A 268 9.30 17.48 -7.44
C TRP A 268 9.10 17.97 -6.00
N CYS A 269 10.15 18.47 -5.37
CA CYS A 269 10.00 19.20 -4.12
C CYS A 269 9.80 20.69 -4.40
N LYS A 270 8.57 21.20 -4.24
CA LYS A 270 8.23 22.61 -4.48
C LYS A 270 9.02 23.55 -3.59
N ARG A 271 9.06 23.27 -2.28
CA ARG A 271 9.75 24.09 -1.29
C ARG A 271 11.22 24.36 -1.62
N PHE A 272 11.93 23.37 -2.16
CA PHE A 272 13.35 23.51 -2.48
C PHE A 272 13.63 23.67 -3.98
N SER A 273 12.59 23.56 -4.81
CA SER A 273 12.71 23.59 -6.27
C SER A 273 13.73 22.57 -6.81
N VAL A 274 13.62 21.32 -6.33
CA VAL A 274 14.53 20.22 -6.65
C VAL A 274 13.77 19.01 -7.21
N ASN A 275 14.30 18.44 -8.30
CA ASN A 275 13.87 17.18 -8.90
C ASN A 275 14.51 16.00 -8.16
N PHE A 276 13.68 15.17 -7.51
CA PHE A 276 14.16 14.02 -6.74
C PHE A 276 14.46 12.84 -7.68
N ALA A 277 13.51 12.52 -8.55
CA ALA A 277 13.53 11.36 -9.42
C ALA A 277 12.65 11.61 -10.64
N THR A 278 12.98 11.00 -11.78
CA THR A 278 12.20 11.11 -13.02
C THR A 278 12.02 9.76 -13.69
N ALA A 279 10.86 9.52 -14.28
CA ALA A 279 10.56 8.36 -15.11
C ALA A 279 10.20 8.84 -16.54
N PRO A 280 11.09 8.63 -17.54
CA PRO A 280 10.77 8.92 -18.92
C PRO A 280 9.75 7.91 -19.47
N LEU A 281 8.65 8.41 -20.02
CA LEU A 281 7.50 7.63 -20.47
C LEU A 281 7.61 7.27 -21.96
N ARG A 282 7.64 5.97 -22.25
CA ARG A 282 7.64 5.41 -23.61
C ARG A 282 6.34 4.67 -23.86
N THR A 283 5.95 4.55 -25.13
CA THR A 283 4.74 3.80 -25.51
C THR A 283 4.82 2.40 -24.94
N ALA A 284 3.77 1.96 -24.25
CA ALA A 284 3.71 0.58 -23.77
C ALA A 284 3.58 -0.36 -24.97
N GLU A 285 4.50 -1.31 -25.10
CA GLU A 285 4.35 -2.36 -26.11
C GLU A 285 3.12 -3.21 -25.79
N PRO A 286 2.30 -3.59 -26.79
CA PRO A 286 1.27 -4.58 -26.57
C PRO A 286 1.95 -5.87 -26.11
N MET A 287 1.52 -6.44 -24.98
CA MET A 287 1.93 -7.79 -24.58
C MET A 287 1.70 -8.71 -25.78
N ALA A 288 2.78 -9.20 -26.38
CA ALA A 288 2.70 -10.17 -27.46
C ALA A 288 1.85 -11.34 -26.96
N ALA A 289 0.80 -11.69 -27.70
CA ALA A 289 0.03 -12.88 -27.44
C ALA A 289 1.00 -14.08 -27.48
N VAL A 290 1.24 -14.68 -26.33
CA VAL A 290 1.95 -15.95 -26.23
C VAL A 290 1.01 -16.98 -26.86
N ASN A 291 1.31 -17.38 -28.09
CA ASN A 291 0.68 -18.53 -28.71
C ASN A 291 1.03 -19.77 -27.87
N GLN A 292 -0.01 -20.58 -27.65
CA GLN A 292 -0.10 -21.77 -26.80
C GLN A 292 1.02 -22.78 -27.01
#